data_AF-A9IY09-F1
#
_entry.id   AF-A9IY09-F1
#
_cell.length_a   1.000
_cell.length_b   1.000
_cell.length_c   1.000
_cell.angle_alpha   90.00
_cell.angle_beta   90.00
_cell.angle_gamma   90.00
#
_symmetry.space_group_name_H-M   'P 1'
#
loop_
_entity.id
_entity.type
_entity.pdbx_description
1 polymer ?
#
loop_
_entity_poly.entity_id
_entity_poly.type
_entity_poly.pdbx_seq_one_letter_code
_entity_poly.pdbx_strand_id
1 'polypeptide(L)'
;MGLGALRNVSLKQGREWATGWRSVLREGRDPIQERNKQKREAMRHLHYLKDIVMDAFESRKAELKGDGQNGKWFSPLRLYILPKLGCLPVSKITQTEIRNTLAPLWHTKAGTAEKALICLNPCLKHAAA
;
A
#
# COMPACT_ATOMS: atom_id res chain seq x y z
N MET A 1 -19.35 12.14 -18.56
CA MET A 1 -17.95 12.22 -18.10
C MET A 1 -17.05 12.63 -19.25
N GLY A 2 -16.07 13.52 -19.01
CA GLY A 2 -15.03 13.83 -20.00
C GLY A 2 -14.03 12.69 -20.16
N LEU A 3 -13.74 12.32 -21.41
CA LEU A 3 -12.81 11.23 -21.76
C LEU A 3 -11.36 11.71 -21.97
N GLY A 4 -11.12 13.02 -21.95
CA GLY A 4 -9.81 13.63 -22.16
C GLY A 4 -9.80 14.58 -23.35
N ALA A 5 -8.67 15.26 -23.57
CA ALA A 5 -8.47 16.12 -24.73
C ALA A 5 -8.26 15.28 -26.01
N LEU A 6 -8.74 15.79 -27.16
CA LEU A 6 -8.62 15.14 -28.48
C LEU A 6 -7.18 14.76 -28.87
N ARG A 7 -6.18 15.46 -28.35
CA ARG A 7 -4.75 15.15 -28.54
C ARG A 7 -4.28 13.87 -27.84
N ASN A 8 -5.00 13.43 -26.80
CA ASN A 8 -4.60 12.29 -25.95
C ASN A 8 -5.45 11.04 -26.20
N VAL A 9 -6.58 11.18 -26.89
CA VAL A 9 -7.54 10.09 -27.11
C VAL A 9 -8.01 10.16 -28.56
N SER A 10 -7.74 9.11 -29.33
CA SER A 10 -8.24 9.01 -30.69
C SER A 10 -9.78 8.94 -30.71
N LEU A 11 -10.40 9.39 -31.79
CA LEU A 11 -11.86 9.32 -31.96
C LEU A 11 -12.40 7.89 -31.81
N LYS A 12 -11.62 6.89 -32.27
CA LYS A 12 -11.96 5.47 -32.13
C LYS A 12 -12.02 5.04 -30.65
N GLN A 13 -10.95 5.32 -29.90
CA GLN A 13 -10.89 5.02 -28.45
C GLN A 13 -11.98 5.76 -27.66
N GLY A 14 -12.27 7.01 -28.02
CA GLY A 14 -13.34 7.79 -27.40
C GLY A 14 -14.71 7.12 -27.58
N ARG A 15 -15.01 6.59 -28.76
CA ARG A 15 -16.25 5.83 -29.03
C ARG A 15 -16.31 4.52 -28.26
N GLU A 16 -15.22 3.78 -28.20
CA GLU A 16 -15.12 2.53 -27.44
C GLU A 16 -15.34 2.76 -25.94
N TRP A 17 -14.65 3.74 -25.34
CA TRP A 17 -14.81 4.09 -23.92
C TRP A 17 -16.22 4.62 -23.63
N ALA A 18 -16.79 5.44 -24.50
CA ALA A 18 -18.17 5.90 -24.35
C ALA A 18 -19.16 4.72 -24.35
N THR A 19 -18.91 3.71 -25.18
CA THR A 19 -19.75 2.51 -25.26
C THR A 19 -19.63 1.67 -23.99
N GLY A 20 -18.42 1.49 -23.46
CA GLY A 20 -18.19 0.82 -22.17
C GLY A 20 -18.85 1.54 -20.99
N TRP A 21 -18.76 2.87 -20.89
CA TRP A 21 -19.44 3.58 -19.79
C TRP A 21 -20.98 3.58 -19.93
N ARG A 22 -21.50 3.48 -21.16
CA ARG A 22 -22.94 3.28 -21.38
C ARG A 22 -23.40 1.89 -20.98
N SER A 23 -22.58 0.84 -21.10
CA SER A 23 -22.96 -0.49 -20.60
C SER A 23 -23.03 -0.49 -19.06
N VAL A 24 -22.09 0.17 -18.39
CA VAL A 24 -22.12 0.34 -16.92
C VAL A 24 -23.41 1.04 -16.46
N LEU A 25 -23.86 2.07 -17.19
CA LEU A 25 -25.17 2.71 -16.94
C LEU A 25 -26.35 1.75 -17.12
N ARG A 26 -26.33 0.93 -18.18
CA ARG A 26 -27.39 -0.05 -18.45
C ARG A 26 -27.50 -1.12 -17.38
N GLU A 27 -26.38 -1.43 -16.72
CA GLU A 27 -26.31 -2.34 -15.56
C GLU A 27 -26.75 -1.67 -14.24
N GLY A 28 -27.25 -0.43 -14.30
CA GLY A 28 -27.76 0.30 -13.13
C GLY A 28 -26.69 0.91 -12.24
N ARG A 29 -25.42 0.93 -12.68
CA ARG A 29 -24.29 1.49 -11.93
C ARG A 29 -23.93 2.88 -12.42
N ASP A 30 -23.59 3.79 -11.51
CA ASP A 30 -23.13 5.14 -11.87
C ASP A 30 -21.67 5.09 -12.39
N PRO A 31 -21.42 5.48 -13.66
CA PRO A 31 -20.08 5.50 -14.26
C PRO A 31 -19.06 6.35 -13.49
N ILE A 32 -19.51 7.45 -12.86
CA ILE A 32 -18.62 8.33 -12.09
C ILE A 32 -18.17 7.60 -10.83
N GLN A 33 -19.10 6.95 -10.14
CA GLN A 33 -18.79 6.17 -8.95
C GLN A 33 -17.89 4.98 -9.28
N GLU A 34 -18.15 4.27 -10.38
CA GLU A 34 -17.34 3.13 -10.82
C GLU A 34 -15.94 3.58 -11.25
N ARG A 35 -15.79 4.69 -11.98
CA ARG A 35 -14.48 5.28 -12.29
C ARG A 35 -13.72 5.69 -11.03
N ASN A 36 -14.40 6.30 -10.06
CA ASN A 36 -13.79 6.69 -8.79
C ASN A 36 -13.44 5.47 -7.93
N LYS A 37 -14.21 4.38 -8.03
CA LYS A 37 -13.91 3.10 -7.39
C LYS A 37 -12.68 2.46 -8.02
N GLN A 38 -12.60 2.40 -9.36
CA GLN A 38 -11.43 1.91 -10.08
C GLN A 38 -10.17 2.73 -9.79
N LYS A 39 -10.28 4.07 -9.73
CA LYS A 39 -9.17 4.95 -9.31
C LYS A 39 -8.73 4.66 -7.87
N ARG A 40 -9.67 4.51 -6.95
CA ARG A 40 -9.39 4.12 -5.56
C ARG A 40 -8.73 2.75 -5.50
N GLU A 41 -9.19 1.79 -6.29
CA GLU A 41 -8.65 0.43 -6.36
C GLU A 41 -7.24 0.37 -6.96
N ALA A 42 -6.95 1.17 -8.00
CA ALA A 42 -5.61 1.32 -8.53
C ALA A 42 -4.65 1.93 -7.49
N MET A 43 -5.11 2.92 -6.72
CA MET A 43 -4.34 3.46 -5.59
C MET A 43 -4.18 2.45 -4.44
N ARG A 44 -5.12 1.50 -4.23
CA ARG A 44 -5.01 0.50 -3.14
C ARG A 44 -3.75 -0.36 -3.23
N HIS A 45 -3.21 -0.61 -4.43
CA HIS A 45 -1.97 -1.36 -4.58
C HIS A 45 -0.75 -0.62 -4.02
N LEU A 46 -0.75 0.71 -4.01
CA LEU A 46 0.31 1.52 -3.38
C LEU A 46 0.17 1.62 -1.85
N HIS A 47 -0.89 1.04 -1.27
CA HIS A 47 -1.18 1.16 0.17
C HIS A 47 -0.98 -0.15 0.95
N TYR A 48 -0.51 -1.23 0.32
CA TYR A 48 -0.17 -2.43 1.08
C TYR A 48 1.08 -2.19 1.93
N LEU A 49 1.11 -2.77 3.13
CA LEU A 49 2.25 -2.58 4.04
C LEU A 49 3.56 -3.03 3.41
N LYS A 50 3.57 -4.12 2.63
CA LYS A 50 4.79 -4.59 1.96
C LYS A 50 5.40 -3.54 1.02
N ASP A 51 4.56 -2.83 0.28
CA ASP A 51 4.98 -1.89 -0.76
C ASP A 51 5.46 -0.60 -0.07
N ILE A 52 4.71 -0.12 0.93
CA ILE A 52 5.11 1.00 1.79
C ILE A 52 6.42 0.73 2.53
N VAL A 53 6.65 -0.51 2.99
CA VAL A 53 7.90 -0.87 3.66
C VAL A 53 9.08 -0.82 2.68
N MET A 54 8.88 -1.16 1.41
CA MET A 54 9.91 -1.01 0.36
C MET A 54 10.17 0.46 0.06
N ASP A 55 9.13 1.25 -0.17
CA ASP A 55 9.27 2.69 -0.47
C ASP A 55 9.95 3.43 0.69
N ALA A 56 9.54 3.16 1.93
CA ALA A 56 10.15 3.74 3.13
C ALA A 56 11.61 3.28 3.33
N PHE A 57 11.96 2.06 2.87
CA PHE A 57 13.33 1.59 2.90
C PHE A 57 14.19 2.33 1.87
N GLU A 58 13.69 2.48 0.65
CA GLU A 58 14.38 3.22 -0.41
C GLU A 58 14.58 4.69 -0.04
N SER A 59 13.55 5.35 0.50
CA SER A 59 13.62 6.75 0.89
C SER A 59 14.63 6.99 2.03
N ARG A 60 14.82 6.01 2.90
CA ARG A 60 15.74 6.09 4.06
C ARG A 60 17.09 5.47 3.81
N LYS A 61 17.31 4.87 2.64
CA LYS A 61 18.50 4.09 2.33
C LYS A 61 19.79 4.89 2.61
N ALA A 62 19.81 6.17 2.23
CA ALA A 62 20.94 7.08 2.44
C ALA A 62 21.22 7.40 3.93
N GLU A 63 20.21 7.33 4.80
CA GLU A 63 20.36 7.56 6.25
C GLU A 63 20.76 6.27 6.99
N LEU A 64 20.54 5.11 6.38
CA LEU A 64 20.84 3.81 6.98
C LEU A 64 22.33 3.50 6.82
N LYS A 65 22.95 3.04 7.92
CA LYS A 65 24.36 2.66 7.94
C LYS A 65 24.67 1.56 6.91
N GLY A 66 25.47 1.91 5.90
CA GLY A 66 25.84 1.03 4.80
C GLY A 66 24.67 0.76 3.84
N ASP A 67 23.87 1.78 3.53
CA ASP A 67 22.73 1.69 2.61
C ASP A 67 21.68 0.64 2.99
N GLY A 68 21.58 0.35 4.28
CA GLY A 68 20.73 -0.71 4.79
C GLY A 68 21.21 -2.14 4.49
N GLN A 69 22.39 -2.35 3.88
CA GLN A 69 22.96 -3.67 3.59
C GLN A 69 23.10 -4.55 4.83
N ASN A 70 23.38 -3.94 5.99
CA ASN A 70 23.45 -4.66 7.26
C ASN A 70 22.11 -5.25 7.71
N GLY A 71 21.01 -4.95 7.00
CA GLY A 71 19.68 -5.49 7.23
C GLY A 71 19.09 -5.15 8.61
N LYS A 72 19.77 -4.36 9.45
CA LYS A 72 19.40 -4.15 10.86
C LYS A 72 18.01 -3.54 11.02
N TRP A 73 17.61 -2.68 10.06
CA TRP A 73 16.31 -2.04 10.04
C TRP A 73 15.26 -2.88 9.30
N PHE A 74 15.63 -3.49 8.16
CA PHE A 74 14.68 -4.23 7.33
C PHE A 74 14.39 -5.66 7.83
N SER A 75 15.37 -6.33 8.43
CA SER A 75 15.26 -7.73 8.86
C SER A 75 14.11 -7.99 9.85
N PRO A 76 13.90 -7.18 10.91
CA PRO A 76 12.75 -7.37 11.80
C PRO A 76 11.40 -7.25 11.09
N LEU A 77 11.27 -6.30 10.14
CA LEU A 77 10.05 -6.13 9.35
C LEU A 77 9.80 -7.36 8.48
N ARG A 78 10.83 -7.81 7.76
CA ARG A 78 10.76 -8.96 6.85
C ARG A 78 10.42 -10.27 7.56
N LEU A 79 11.01 -10.52 8.72
CA LEU A 79 10.87 -11.80 9.42
C LEU A 79 9.59 -11.91 10.23
N TYR A 80 9.11 -10.82 10.82
CA TYR A 80 8.06 -10.89 11.83
C TYR A 80 6.78 -10.15 11.47
N ILE A 81 6.86 -9.10 10.65
CA ILE A 81 5.71 -8.24 10.35
C ILE A 81 5.13 -8.54 8.96
N LEU A 82 5.97 -8.50 7.92
CA LEU A 82 5.55 -8.72 6.54
C LEU A 82 4.85 -10.06 6.30
N PRO A 83 5.24 -11.19 6.94
CA PRO A 83 4.56 -12.47 6.72
C PRO A 83 3.09 -12.47 7.15
N LYS A 84 2.71 -11.63 8.13
CA LYS A 84 1.33 -11.57 8.65
C LYS A 84 0.56 -10.35 8.12
N LEU A 85 1.21 -9.18 8.10
CA LEU A 85 0.57 -7.90 7.80
C LEU A 85 0.92 -7.34 6.41
N GLY A 86 1.91 -7.91 5.72
CA GLY A 86 2.42 -7.37 4.46
C GLY A 86 1.38 -7.30 3.33
N CYS A 87 0.43 -8.24 3.31
CA CYS A 87 -0.66 -8.29 2.34
C CYS A 87 -1.90 -7.47 2.75
N LEU A 88 -1.83 -6.73 3.86
CA LEU A 88 -2.91 -5.86 4.30
C LEU A 88 -2.67 -4.42 3.86
N PRO A 89 -3.71 -3.71 3.39
CA PRO A 89 -3.63 -2.27 3.23
C PRO A 89 -3.34 -1.63 4.58
N VAL A 90 -2.46 -0.63 4.63
CA VAL A 90 -2.10 0.08 5.88
C VAL A 90 -3.32 0.69 6.56
N SER A 91 -4.34 1.12 5.80
CA SER A 91 -5.62 1.62 6.35
C SER A 91 -6.44 0.57 7.12
N LYS A 92 -6.16 -0.73 6.89
CA LYS A 92 -6.80 -1.84 7.63
C LYS A 92 -5.95 -2.36 8.79
N ILE A 93 -4.71 -1.91 8.93
CA ILE A 93 -3.83 -2.33 10.02
C ILE A 93 -4.21 -1.57 11.27
N THR A 94 -4.75 -2.30 12.25
CA THR A 94 -5.11 -1.75 13.56
C THR A 94 -4.03 -2.05 14.60
N GLN A 95 -4.08 -1.36 15.74
CA GLN A 95 -3.20 -1.65 16.87
C GLN A 95 -3.35 -3.11 17.36
N THR A 96 -4.55 -3.67 17.26
CA THR A 96 -4.83 -5.06 17.62
C THR A 96 -4.09 -6.04 16.71
N GLU A 97 -4.05 -5.78 15.40
CA GLU A 97 -3.32 -6.62 14.44
C GLU A 97 -1.80 -6.60 14.70
N ILE A 98 -1.26 -5.42 15.01
CA ILE A 98 0.15 -5.25 15.37
C ILE A 98 0.45 -6.00 16.68
N ARG A 99 -0.40 -5.85 17.70
CA ARG A 99 -0.29 -6.56 18.97
C ARG A 99 -0.32 -8.07 18.76
N ASN A 100 -1.29 -8.60 18.03
CA ASN A 100 -1.43 -10.04 17.79
C ASN A 100 -0.25 -10.61 17.00
N THR A 101 0.28 -9.82 16.06
CA THR A 101 1.46 -10.20 15.27
C THR A 101 2.69 -10.39 16.15
N LEU A 102 2.91 -9.47 17.10
CA LEU A 102 4.08 -9.42 17.97
C LEU A 102 3.90 -10.12 19.33
N ALA A 103 2.68 -10.45 19.75
CA ALA A 103 2.40 -11.10 21.03
C ALA A 103 3.30 -12.32 21.31
N PRO A 104 3.51 -13.25 20.36
CA PRO A 104 4.41 -14.39 20.59
C PRO A 104 5.88 -13.99 20.78
N LEU A 105 6.31 -12.88 20.18
CA LEU A 105 7.68 -12.37 20.29
C LEU A 105 7.94 -11.71 21.63
N TRP A 106 6.93 -11.11 22.25
CA TRP A 106 7.09 -10.52 23.59
C TRP A 106 7.46 -11.56 24.65
N HIS A 107 6.94 -12.78 24.53
CA HIS A 107 7.24 -13.87 25.47
C HIS A 107 8.56 -14.59 25.20
N THR A 108 9.05 -14.56 23.96
CA THR A 108 10.24 -15.33 23.54
C THR A 108 11.47 -14.46 23.32
N LYS A 109 11.29 -13.28 22.72
CA LYS A 109 12.35 -12.35 22.27
C LYS A 109 11.88 -10.90 22.37
N ALA A 110 11.63 -10.41 23.59
CA ALA A 110 11.08 -9.07 23.83
C ALA A 110 11.85 -7.94 23.10
N GLY A 111 13.18 -7.94 23.16
CA GLY A 111 13.99 -6.94 22.44
C GLY A 111 13.83 -6.99 20.91
N THR A 112 13.47 -8.14 20.34
CA THR A 112 13.16 -8.26 18.91
C THR A 112 11.78 -7.70 18.59
N ALA A 113 10.79 -7.91 19.46
CA ALA A 113 9.45 -7.33 19.33
C ALA A 113 9.50 -5.80 19.39
N GLU A 114 10.24 -5.25 20.35
CA GLU A 114 10.45 -3.81 20.48
C GLU A 114 11.14 -3.24 19.25
N LYS A 115 12.22 -3.89 18.78
CA LYS A 115 12.91 -3.47 17.57
C LYS A 115 12.01 -3.49 16.33
N ALA A 116 11.15 -4.50 16.20
CA ALA A 116 10.19 -4.58 15.09
C ALA A 116 9.19 -3.42 15.11
N LEU A 117 8.70 -3.00 16.29
CA LEU A 117 7.86 -1.81 16.44
C LEU A 117 8.58 -0.52 16.06
N ILE A 118 9.81 -0.34 16.53
CA ILE A 118 10.63 0.83 16.21
C ILE A 118 10.85 0.93 14.69
N CYS A 119 11.09 -0.19 14.02
CA CYS A 119 11.24 -0.23 12.56
C CYS A 119 9.92 0.01 11.82
N LEU A 120 8.77 -0.43 12.36
CA LEU A 120 7.46 -0.27 11.74
C LEU A 120 6.95 1.17 11.78
N ASN A 121 7.19 1.90 12.86
CA ASN A 121 6.64 3.25 13.06
C ASN A 121 6.99 4.23 11.91
N PRO A 122 8.24 4.30 11.41
CA PRO A 122 8.56 5.09 10.24
C PRO A 122 7.82 4.68 8.97
N CYS A 123 7.55 3.39 8.74
CA CYS A 123 6.78 2.94 7.58
C CYS A 123 5.34 3.46 7.65
N LEU A 124 4.72 3.44 8.83
CA LEU A 124 3.37 3.98 9.03
C LEU A 124 3.33 5.50 8.86
N LYS A 125 4.38 6.21 9.28
CA LYS A 125 4.51 7.65 9.02
C LYS A 125 4.70 7.95 7.53
N HIS A 126 5.52 7.16 6.85
CA HIS A 126 5.73 7.28 5.40
C HIS A 126 4.43 7.03 4.62
N ALA A 127 3.59 6.10 5.07
CA ALA A 127 2.27 5.85 4.50
C ALA A 127 1.29 7.03 4.60
N ALA A 128 1.50 7.92 5.57
CA ALA A 128 0.61 9.04 5.88
C ALA A 128 1.10 10.39 5.31
N ALA A 129 2.33 10.43 4.79
CA ALA A 129 2.95 11.60 4.16
C ALA A 129 2.58 11.68 2.67
#